data_AF-A0A7J0DBQ2-F1
#
_entry.id   AF-A0A7J0DBQ2-F1
#
_cell.length_a   1.000
_cell.length_b   1.000
_cell.length_c   1.000
_cell.angle_alpha   90.00
_cell.angle_beta   90.00
_cell.angle_gamma   90.00
#
_symmetry.space_group_name_H-M   'P 1'
#
loop_
_entity.id
_entity.type
_entity.pdbx_description
1 polymer ?
#
loop_
_entity_poly.entity_id
_entity_poly.type
_entity_poly.pdbx_seq_one_letter_code
_entity_poly.pdbx_strand_id
1 'polypeptide(L)'
;MMLSRPFMEFCLWGWDNLPRIVLMYYTNFLSSPEGYFHTVICNAEEFQNTTVNHDLHFISWDNPPKQHPHFLTLDDYQRMVDSNAPFARKFGRNEAALRQD
;
A
#
# COMPACT_ATOMS: atom_id res chain seq x y z
N MET A 1 -1.09 1.80 -1.06
CA MET A 1 -1.32 2.53 0.19
C MET A 1 -1.52 4.01 -0.06
N MET A 2 -2.53 4.59 0.58
CA MET A 2 -2.88 6.01 0.53
C MET A 2 -2.91 6.54 1.96
N LEU A 3 -2.25 7.67 2.21
CA LEU A 3 -2.07 8.24 3.55
C LEU A 3 -2.68 9.62 3.60
N SER A 4 -3.42 9.92 4.68
CA SER A 4 -4.05 11.22 4.87
C SER A 4 -3.01 12.28 5.27
N ARG A 5 -3.28 13.55 4.91
CA ARG A 5 -2.41 14.68 5.29
C ARG A 5 -2.17 14.76 6.81
N PRO A 6 -3.19 14.65 7.69
CA PRO A 6 -2.96 14.69 9.15
C PRO A 6 -2.03 13.58 9.65
N PHE A 7 -2.16 12.36 9.12
CA PHE A 7 -1.28 11.26 9.50
C PHE A 7 0.16 11.48 9.04
N MET A 8 0.35 11.99 7.82
CA MET A 8 1.69 12.34 7.34
C MET A 8 2.34 13.45 8.16
N GLU A 9 1.57 14.47 8.57
CA GLU A 9 2.07 15.52 9.47
C GLU A 9 2.48 14.94 10.82
N PHE A 10 1.70 14.03 11.40
CA PHE A 10 2.06 13.32 12.62
C PHE A 10 3.38 12.54 12.50
N CYS A 11 3.59 11.85 11.37
CA CYS A 11 4.85 11.15 11.11
C CYS A 11 6.05 12.07 10.94
N LEU A 12 5.86 13.27 10.37
CA LEU A 12 6.95 14.20 10.04
C LEU A 12 7.35 15.11 11.21
N TRP A 13 6.37 15.63 11.95
CA TRP A 13 6.58 16.63 12.99
C TRP A 13 6.74 16.05 14.40
N GLY A 14 6.68 14.73 14.53
CA GLY A 14 6.86 14.01 15.80
C GLY A 14 8.26 14.11 16.38
N TRP A 15 8.46 14.93 17.41
CA TRP A 15 9.78 15.16 18.01
C TRP A 15 10.18 14.13 19.08
N ASP A 16 9.22 13.64 19.86
CA ASP A 16 9.42 12.64 20.93
C ASP A 16 8.26 11.63 20.93
N ASN A 17 8.17 10.82 19.88
CA ASN A 17 7.02 9.94 19.69
C ASN A 17 7.33 8.65 18.90
N LEU A 18 6.37 7.74 18.99
CA LEU A 18 6.32 6.44 18.32
C LEU A 18 6.80 6.47 16.85
N PRO A 19 6.34 7.39 15.95
CA PRO A 19 6.84 7.49 14.58
C PRO A 19 8.37 7.48 14.44
N ARG A 20 9.07 8.26 15.26
CA ARG A 20 10.54 8.36 15.18
C ARG A 20 11.23 7.07 15.63
N ILE A 21 10.75 6.46 16.72
CA ILE A 21 11.29 5.20 17.25
C ILE A 21 11.09 4.09 16.23
N VAL A 22 9.87 3.98 15.69
CA VAL A 22 9.54 2.99 14.66
C VAL A 22 10.34 3.26 13.39
N LEU A 23 10.54 4.52 12.99
CA LEU A 23 11.35 4.85 11.82
C LEU A 23 12.79 4.35 11.99
N MET A 24 13.42 4.63 13.14
CA MET A 24 14.78 4.17 13.44
C MET A 24 14.87 2.64 13.39
N TYR A 25 13.88 1.92 13.93
CA TYR A 25 13.83 0.46 13.86
C TYR A 25 13.72 -0.03 12.40
N TYR A 26 12.79 0.54 11.64
CA TYR A 26 12.51 0.14 10.26
C TYR A 26 13.61 0.54 9.27
N THR A 27 14.58 1.40 9.64
CA THR A 27 15.75 1.68 8.77
C THR A 27 16.64 0.46 8.51
N ASN A 28 16.58 -0.56 9.36
CA ASN A 28 17.34 -1.82 9.22
C ASN A 28 16.44 -3.04 8.98
N PHE A 29 15.19 -2.81 8.57
CA PHE A 29 14.20 -3.88 8.34
C PHE A 29 14.04 -4.18 6.85
N LEU A 30 13.86 -5.45 6.47
CA LEU A 30 13.60 -5.82 5.07
C LEU A 30 12.21 -5.32 4.65
N SER A 31 12.10 -4.72 3.47
CA SER A 31 10.82 -4.17 2.96
C SER A 31 10.18 -3.19 3.94
N SER A 32 10.96 -2.27 4.51
CA SER A 32 10.50 -1.32 5.54
C SER A 32 9.14 -0.66 5.29
N PRO A 33 8.82 -0.20 4.05
CA PRO A 33 7.53 0.43 3.76
C PRO A 33 6.32 -0.47 3.95
N GLU A 34 6.48 -1.80 3.92
CA GLU A 34 5.37 -2.76 4.09
C GLU A 34 4.88 -2.82 5.54
N GLY A 35 5.71 -2.44 6.52
CA GLY A 35 5.35 -2.50 7.94
C GLY A 35 5.29 -1.14 8.65
N TYR A 36 6.14 -0.17 8.26
CA TYR A 36 6.31 1.09 9.00
C TYR A 36 4.98 1.81 9.27
N PHE A 37 4.23 2.14 8.21
CA PHE A 37 3.01 2.93 8.34
C PHE A 37 1.89 2.20 9.09
N HIS A 38 1.75 0.89 8.86
CA HIS A 38 0.79 0.05 9.58
C HIS A 38 1.09 0.04 11.08
N THR A 39 2.36 -0.15 11.45
CA THR A 39 2.79 -0.16 12.85
C THR A 39 2.53 1.19 13.52
N VAL A 40 2.87 2.30 12.86
CA VAL A 40 2.65 3.64 13.43
C VAL A 40 1.15 3.93 13.60
N ILE A 41 0.34 3.76 12.56
CA ILE A 41 -1.08 4.17 12.60
C ILE A 41 -1.90 3.32 13.56
N CYS A 42 -1.62 2.02 13.69
CA CYS A 42 -2.36 1.13 14.58
C CYS A 42 -1.98 1.29 16.05
N ASN A 43 -0.87 1.97 16.37
CA ASN A 43 -0.39 2.19 17.74
C ASN A 43 -0.47 3.66 18.17
N ALA A 44 -1.08 4.53 17.34
CA ALA A 44 -1.32 5.92 17.68
C ALA A 44 -2.79 6.12 18.06
N GLU A 45 -3.06 6.51 19.30
CA GLU A 45 -4.41 6.69 19.84
C GLU A 45 -5.24 7.69 19.01
N GLU A 46 -4.60 8.76 18.52
CA GLU A 46 -5.22 9.83 17.75
C GLU A 46 -5.77 9.36 16.38
N PHE A 47 -5.33 8.19 15.89
CA PHE A 47 -5.73 7.62 14.59
C PHE A 47 -6.56 6.34 14.72
N GLN A 48 -7.03 6.00 15.93
CA GLN A 48 -7.96 4.89 16.09
C GLN A 48 -9.23 5.13 15.26
N ASN A 49 -9.74 4.06 14.64
CA ASN A 49 -10.90 4.08 13.75
C ASN A 49 -10.77 4.91 12.46
N THR A 50 -9.58 5.42 12.13
CA THR A 50 -9.34 6.11 10.84
C THR A 50 -8.75 5.19 9.77
N THR A 51 -8.56 3.90 10.08
CA THR A 51 -7.95 2.92 9.18
C THR A 51 -8.98 2.23 8.31
N VAL A 52 -8.64 2.03 7.03
CA VAL A 52 -9.37 1.18 6.10
C VAL A 52 -8.43 0.05 5.69
N ASN A 53 -8.84 -1.21 5.89
CA ASN A 53 -8.03 -2.38 5.54
C ASN A 53 -8.06 -2.69 4.04
N HIS A 54 -7.80 -1.68 3.22
CA HIS A 54 -7.72 -1.77 1.78
C HIS A 54 -6.82 -0.66 1.23
N ASP A 55 -5.84 -1.02 0.41
CA ASP A 55 -4.83 -0.07 -0.06
C ASP A 55 -5.14 0.56 -1.44
N LEU A 56 -6.38 0.34 -1.91
CA LEU A 56 -6.98 0.85 -3.14
C LEU A 56 -6.35 0.36 -4.45
N HIS A 57 -5.54 -0.70 -4.39
CA HIS A 57 -5.00 -1.36 -5.57
C HIS A 57 -5.67 -2.72 -5.81
N PHE A 58 -6.00 -3.02 -7.06
CA PHE A 58 -6.14 -4.39 -7.53
C PHE A 58 -4.75 -4.98 -7.76
N ILE A 59 -4.45 -6.09 -7.10
CA ILE A 59 -3.20 -6.83 -7.26
C ILE A 59 -3.51 -8.32 -7.35
N SER A 60 -3.05 -8.95 -8.43
CA SER A 60 -3.20 -10.40 -8.64
C SER A 60 -1.98 -11.13 -8.07
N TRP A 61 -2.22 -12.09 -7.17
CA TRP A 61 -1.18 -12.87 -6.49
C TRP A 61 -1.40 -14.36 -6.67
N ASP A 62 -0.30 -15.12 -6.60
CA ASP A 62 -0.36 -16.54 -6.28
C ASP A 62 -1.05 -16.76 -4.92
N ASN A 63 -1.58 -17.96 -4.68
CA ASN A 63 -2.05 -18.38 -3.35
C ASN A 63 -1.34 -19.69 -2.94
N PRO A 64 -0.38 -19.67 -1.99
CA PRO A 64 0.04 -18.51 -1.18
C PRO A 64 0.83 -17.46 -1.99
N PRO A 65 0.83 -16.18 -1.57
CA PRO A 65 1.50 -15.11 -2.30
C PRO A 65 3.02 -15.31 -2.33
N LYS A 66 3.62 -15.14 -3.52
CA LYS A 66 5.08 -15.06 -3.72
C LYS A 66 5.59 -13.64 -3.48
N GLN A 67 6.89 -13.40 -3.65
CA GLN A 67 7.49 -12.07 -3.47
C GLN A 67 7.00 -11.01 -4.47
N HIS A 68 6.60 -11.41 -5.68
CA HIS A 68 6.15 -10.50 -6.73
C HIS A 68 4.77 -10.89 -7.27
N PRO A 69 3.88 -9.91 -7.49
CA PRO A 69 2.55 -10.20 -8.03
C PRO A 69 2.64 -10.56 -9.51
N HIS A 70 1.56 -11.13 -10.04
CA HIS A 70 1.44 -11.40 -11.47
C HIS A 70 1.44 -10.11 -12.29
N PHE A 71 1.88 -10.25 -13.55
CA PHE A 71 1.62 -9.24 -14.55
C PHE A 71 0.16 -9.33 -14.97
N LEU A 72 -0.54 -8.20 -14.90
CA LEU A 72 -1.93 -8.07 -15.29
C LEU A 72 -2.03 -8.00 -16.81
N THR A 73 -2.98 -8.74 -17.37
CA THR A 73 -3.30 -8.74 -18.81
C THR A 73 -4.77 -8.40 -19.05
N LEU A 74 -5.22 -8.42 -20.31
CA LEU A 74 -6.65 -8.25 -20.64
C LEU A 74 -7.55 -9.33 -20.03
N ASP A 75 -7.01 -10.52 -19.72
CA ASP A 75 -7.75 -11.59 -19.08
C ASP A 75 -8.17 -11.23 -17.64
N ASP A 76 -7.48 -10.25 -17.04
CA ASP A 76 -7.77 -9.75 -15.70
C ASP A 76 -8.76 -8.58 -15.69
N TYR A 77 -9.14 -8.07 -16.86
CA TYR A 77 -9.86 -6.79 -17.00
C TYR A 77 -11.17 -6.76 -16.20
N GLN A 78 -12.00 -7.80 -16.33
CA GLN A 78 -13.26 -7.86 -15.60
C GLN A 78 -13.04 -7.87 -14.09
N ARG A 79 -12.01 -8.59 -13.60
CA ARG A 79 -11.66 -8.63 -12.17
C ARG A 79 -11.16 -7.28 -11.67
N MET A 80 -10.42 -6.54 -12.51
CA MET A 80 -10.01 -5.17 -12.19
C MET A 80 -11.24 -4.27 -12.00
N VAL A 81 -12.19 -4.31 -12.94
CA VAL A 81 -13.43 -3.52 -12.87
C VAL A 81 -14.27 -3.90 -11.65
N ASP A 82 -14.50 -5.20 -11.43
CA ASP A 82 -15.33 -5.70 -10.33
C ASP A 82 -14.74 -5.40 -8.95
N SER A 83 -13.41 -5.22 -8.86
CA SER A 83 -12.75 -4.88 -7.60
C SER A 83 -13.11 -3.50 -7.05
N ASN A 84 -13.66 -2.60 -7.89
CA ASN A 84 -13.88 -1.19 -7.58
C ASN A 84 -12.61 -0.44 -7.10
N ALA A 85 -11.43 -1.03 -7.28
CA ALA A 85 -10.17 -0.39 -6.92
C ALA A 85 -9.80 0.65 -7.99
N PRO A 86 -9.47 1.90 -7.61
CA PRO A 86 -9.12 2.94 -8.56
C PRO A 86 -7.74 2.73 -9.23
N PHE A 87 -6.89 1.86 -8.67
CA PHE A 87 -5.56 1.56 -9.20
C PHE A 87 -5.37 0.05 -9.36
N ALA A 88 -4.47 -0.35 -10.26
CA ALA A 88 -4.10 -1.74 -10.47
C ALA A 88 -2.60 -1.89 -10.74
N ARG A 89 -2.00 -3.02 -10.34
CA ARG A 89 -0.60 -3.37 -10.65
C ARG A 89 -0.37 -4.89 -10.59
N LYS A 90 0.65 -5.43 -11.28
CA LYS A 90 1.68 -4.76 -12.10
C LYS A 90 1.42 -5.00 -13.58
N PHE A 91 1.65 -4.01 -14.43
CA PHE A 91 1.55 -4.17 -15.88
C PHE A 91 2.92 -4.41 -16.51
N GLY A 92 2.95 -5.25 -17.55
CA GLY A 92 4.13 -5.46 -18.38
C GLY A 92 4.46 -4.22 -19.21
N ARG A 93 5.66 -4.19 -19.81
CA ARG A 93 5.98 -3.15 -20.79
C ARG A 93 5.09 -3.35 -22.03
N ASN A 94 4.49 -2.27 -22.54
CA ASN A 94 3.60 -2.28 -23.71
C ASN A 94 2.34 -3.14 -23.55
N GLU A 95 1.90 -3.35 -22.31
CA GLU A 95 0.71 -4.13 -21.98
C GLU A 95 -0.52 -3.56 -22.67
N ALA A 96 -1.32 -4.44 -23.28
CA ALA A 96 -2.47 -4.02 -24.09
C ALA A 96 -3.51 -3.26 -23.23
N ALA A 97 -3.65 -3.65 -21.96
CA ALA A 97 -4.54 -3.02 -21.00
C ALA A 97 -4.20 -1.53 -20.68
N LEU A 98 -3.02 -1.04 -21.09
CA LEU A 98 -2.59 0.35 -20.87
C LEU A 98 -2.63 1.20 -22.15
N ARG A 99 -3.04 0.66 -23.30
CA ARG A 99 -3.13 1.43 -24.54
C ARG A 99 -4.33 2.37 -24.47
N GLN A 100 -4.11 3.64 -24.85
CA GLN A 100 -5.18 4.57 -25.15
C GLN A 100 -5.42 4.50 -26.66
N ASP A 101 -6.64 4.20 -27.07
CA ASP A 101 -7.08 4.24 -28.47
C ASP A 101 -7.15 5.68 -29.00
#